data_AF-A0A7Y2UA96-F1
#
_entry.id   AF-A0A7Y2UA96-F1
#
_cell.length_a   1.000
_cell.length_b   1.000
_cell.length_c   1.000
_cell.angle_alpha   90.00
_cell.angle_beta   90.00
_cell.angle_gamma   90.00
#
_symmetry.space_group_name_H-M   'P 1'
#
loop_
_entity.id
_entity.type
_entity.pdbx_description
1 polymer ?
#
loop_
_entity_poly.entity_id
_entity_poly.type
_entity_poly.pdbx_seq_one_letter_code
_entity_poly.pdbx_strand_id
1 'polypeptide(L)' 'MSLSVAVLREQADGERRVALDPASANQLARSGFQVLVEKSAGEAAGFADEQYADCVLLDDPELIVTMADIWLWVQ' A
#
# COMPACT_ATOMS: atom_id res chain seq x y z
N MET A 1 19.20 5.77 4.91
CA MET A 1 18.09 4.90 5.33
C MET A 1 16.83 5.54 4.82
N SER A 2 16.19 4.94 3.82
CA SER A 2 14.84 5.33 3.38
C SER A 2 13.84 4.69 4.34
N LEU A 3 12.84 5.47 4.76
CA LEU A 3 11.75 4.99 5.61
C LEU A 3 10.75 4.23 4.73
N SER A 4 10.34 3.04 5.17
CA SER A 4 9.40 2.17 4.45
C SER A 4 7.98 2.34 4.98
N VAL A 5 7.02 2.57 4.09
CA VAL A 5 5.60 2.74 4.39
C VAL A 5 4.82 1.63 3.70
N ALA A 6 4.02 0.88 4.45
CA ALA A 6 3.19 -0.21 3.95
C ALA A 6 1.71 0.18 3.87
N VAL A 7 1.06 -0.26 2.80
CA VAL A 7 -0.38 -0.23 2.60
C VAL A 7 -0.85 -1.67 2.43
N LEU A 8 -1.63 -2.15 3.40
CA LEU A 8 -2.15 -3.52 3.40
C LEU A 8 -3.56 -3.56 2.81
N ARG A 9 -3.99 -4.75 2.39
CA ARG A 9 -5.36 -4.99 1.94
C ARG A 9 -6.27 -5.13 3.15
N GLU A 10 -7.38 -4.38 3.14
CA GLU A 10 -8.40 -4.47 4.17
C GLU A 10 -9.13 -5.84 4.10
N GLN A 11 -9.36 -6.45 5.27
CA GLN A 11 -10.00 -7.77 5.38
C GLN A 11 -11.39 -7.71 6.03
N ALA A 12 -11.78 -6.54 6.56
CA ALA A 12 -13.07 -6.35 7.21
C ALA A 12 -14.23 -6.48 6.20
N ASP A 13 -15.30 -7.18 6.60
CA ASP A 13 -16.46 -7.38 5.73
C ASP A 13 -17.15 -6.04 5.41
N GLY A 14 -17.38 -5.79 4.12
CA GLY A 14 -17.94 -4.54 3.63
C GLY A 14 -16.98 -3.35 3.58
N GLU A 15 -15.74 -3.48 4.05
CA GLU A 15 -14.72 -2.44 3.90
C GLU A 15 -14.21 -2.41 2.45
N ARG A 16 -14.21 -1.23 1.86
CA ARG A 16 -13.83 -1.00 0.46
C ARG A 16 -12.84 0.13 0.30
N ARG A 17 -12.46 0.79 1.39
CA ARG A 17 -11.47 1.86 1.36
C ARG A 17 -10.07 1.24 1.32
N VAL A 18 -9.11 2.07 0.95
CA VAL A 18 -7.69 1.78 1.07
C VAL A 18 -7.05 2.95 1.83
N ALA A 19 -6.07 2.67 2.67
CA ALA A 19 -5.45 3.70 3.51
C ALA A 19 -4.68 4.75 2.68
N LEU A 20 -4.27 4.40 1.46
CA LEU A 20 -3.53 5.26 0.56
C LEU A 20 -3.97 5.06 -0.89
N ASP A 21 -4.42 6.13 -1.53
CA ASP A 21 -4.75 6.13 -2.95
C ASP A 21 -3.48 6.13 -3.82
N PRO A 22 -3.56 5.70 -5.10
CA PRO A 22 -2.39 5.64 -5.98
C PRO A 22 -1.68 6.97 -6.19
N ALA A 23 -2.38 8.10 -6.21
CA ALA A 23 -1.75 9.40 -6.43
C ALA A 23 -0.86 9.79 -5.24
N SER A 24 -1.38 9.61 -4.02
CA SER A 24 -0.62 9.85 -2.78
C SER A 24 0.53 8.84 -2.62
N ALA A 25 0.30 7.56 -2.93
CA ALA A 25 1.31 6.50 -2.85
C ALA A 25 2.50 6.77 -3.78
N ASN A 26 2.22 7.10 -5.04
CA ASN A 26 3.26 7.43 -6.02
C ASN A 26 4.00 8.74 -5.64
N GLN A 27 3.30 9.73 -5.08
CA GLN A 27 3.94 10.96 -4.60
C GLN A 27 4.91 10.69 -3.44
N LEU A 28 4.53 9.83 -2.48
CA LEU A 28 5.40 9.43 -1.38
C LEU A 28 6.63 8.68 -1.88
N ALA A 29 6.44 7.74 -2.81
CA ALA A 29 7.55 7.02 -3.44
C ALA A 29 8.54 7.99 -4.12
N ARG A 30 8.03 8.94 -4.91
CA ARG A 30 8.85 10.00 -5.55
C ARG A 30 9.55 10.92 -4.56
N SER A 31 9.01 11.07 -3.36
CA SER A 31 9.61 11.89 -2.29
C SER A 31 10.76 11.17 -1.56
N GLY A 32 11.09 9.93 -1.95
CA GLY A 32 12.21 9.15 -1.42
C GLY A 32 11.83 8.13 -0.35
N PHE A 33 10.53 7.92 -0.10
CA PHE A 33 10.04 6.84 0.75
C PHE A 33 9.94 5.54 -0.04
N GLN A 34 10.13 4.41 0.64
CA GLN A 34 9.85 3.10 0.05
C GLN A 34 8.40 2.75 0.34
N VAL A 35 7.53 2.80 -0.67
CA VAL A 35 6.11 2.47 -0.50
C VAL A 35 5.88 1.03 -0.91
N LEU A 36 5.51 0.20 0.06
CA LEU A 36 5.14 -1.21 -0.11
C LEU A 36 3.61 -1.30 -0.16
N VAL A 37 3.06 -1.94 -1.17
CA VAL A 37 1.60 -2.10 -1.34
C VAL A 37 1.28 -3.58 -1.47
N GLU A 38 0.35 -4.09 -0.67
CA GLU A 38 -0.17 -5.44 -0.85
C GLU A 38 -0.94 -5.50 -2.18
N LYS A 39 -0.70 -6.55 -2.98
CA LYS A 39 -1.48 -6.77 -4.22
C LYS A 39 -2.98 -6.78 -3.93
N SER A 40 -3.75 -6.16 -4.82
CA SER A 40 -5.19 -5.99 -4.68
C SER A 40 -5.63 -5.17 -3.45
N ALA A 41 -4.72 -4.47 -2.74
CA ALA A 41 -5.12 -3.60 -1.61
C ALA A 41 -6.08 -2.48 -2.02
N GLY A 42 -5.90 -1.95 -3.24
CA GLY A 42 -6.75 -0.91 -3.80
C GLY A 42 -7.97 -1.43 -4.57
N GLU A 43 -8.09 -2.74 -4.81
CA GLU A 43 -9.08 -3.30 -5.75
C GLU A 43 -10.52 -3.01 -5.30
N ALA A 44 -10.79 -3.19 -4.00
CA ALA A 44 -12.11 -2.89 -3.42
C ALA A 44 -12.46 -1.39 -3.49
N ALA A 45 -11.45 -0.52 -3.50
CA ALA A 45 -11.57 0.93 -3.65
C ALA A 45 -11.67 1.39 -5.13
N GLY A 46 -11.54 0.46 -6.08
CA GLY A 46 -11.56 0.76 -7.51
C GLY A 46 -10.20 1.16 -8.09
N PHE A 47 -9.11 0.94 -7.36
CA PHE A 47 -7.75 1.18 -7.82
C PHE A 47 -7.10 -0.14 -8.24
N ALA A 48 -6.66 -0.20 -9.50
CA ALA A 48 -5.92 -1.35 -10.01
C ALA A 48 -4.45 -1.27 -9.58
N ASP A 49 -3.79 -2.42 -9.41
CA ASP A 49 -2.40 -2.50 -8.98
C ASP A 49 -1.46 -1.71 -9.91
N GLU A 50 -1.76 -1.63 -11.21
CA GLU A 50 -0.97 -0.86 -12.18
C GLU A 50 -0.97 0.65 -11.91
N GLN A 51 -1.93 1.15 -11.13
CA GLN A 51 -1.97 2.57 -10.74
C GLN A 51 -0.90 2.88 -9.69
N TYR A 52 -0.39 1.89 -8.94
CA TYR A 52 0.69 2.01 -7.97
C TYR A 52 2.08 1.87 -8.61
N ALA A 53 2.28 2.50 -9.78
CA ALA A 53 3.44 2.29 -10.65
C ALA A 53 4.80 2.67 -10.04
N ASP A 54 4.84 3.63 -9.11
CA ASP A 54 6.08 4.04 -8.43
C ASP A 54 6.28 3.28 -7.09
N CYS A 55 5.36 2.38 -6.73
CA CYS A 55 5.40 1.61 -5.49
C CYS A 55 5.89 0.17 -5.73
N VAL A 56 6.24 -0.51 -4.64
CA VAL A 56 6.61 -1.93 -4.67
C VAL A 56 5.39 -2.76 -4.29
N LEU A 57 4.83 -3.48 -5.27
CA LEU A 57 3.73 -4.40 -5.06
C LEU A 57 4.23 -5.76 -4.58
N LEU A 58 3.68 -6.25 -3.46
CA LEU A 58 4.03 -7.51 -2.84
C LEU A 58 2.76 -8.32 -2.54
N ASP A 59 2.79 -9.63 -2.69
CA ASP A 59 1.67 -10.54 -2.39
C ASP A 59 1.77 -11.22 -1.02
N ASP A 60 2.89 -11.03 -0.31
CA ASP A 60 3.12 -11.59 1.02
C ASP A 60 2.92 -10.52 2.11
N PRO A 61 1.80 -10.54 2.84
CA PRO A 61 1.53 -9.58 3.90
C PRO A 61 2.52 -9.69 5.07
N GLU A 62 3.06 -10.88 5.36
CA GLU A 62 4.03 -11.06 6.46
C GLU A 62 5.36 -10.36 6.11
N LEU A 63 5.78 -10.47 4.84
CA LEU A 63 6.95 -9.77 4.32
C LEU A 63 6.77 -8.25 4.37
N ILE A 64 5.62 -7.74 3.89
CA ILE A 64 5.29 -6.32 3.91
C ILE A 64 5.34 -5.78 5.33
N VAL A 65 4.74 -6.51 6.28
CA VAL A 65 4.74 -6.11 7.67
C VAL A 65 6.15 -6.10 8.23
N THR A 66 6.96 -7.11 7.95
CA THR A 66 8.33 -7.20 8.46
C THR A 66 9.26 -6.11 7.90
N MET A 67 9.06 -5.69 6.65
CA MET A 67 9.92 -4.72 5.97
C MET A 67 9.54 -3.25 6.22
N ALA A 68 8.30 -2.98 6.66
CA ALA A 68 7.80 -1.63 6.81
C ALA A 68 8.12 -1.02 8.18
N ASP A 69 8.43 0.27 8.19
CA ASP A 69 8.59 1.05 9.41
C ASP A 69 7.25 1.65 9.86
N ILE A 70 6.34 1.91 8.91
CA ILE A 70 5.01 2.49 9.14
C ILE A 70 3.97 1.66 8.39
N TRP A 71 2.89 1.29 9.06
CA TRP A 71 1.70 0.69 8.44
C TRP A 71 0.58 1.71 8.35
N LEU A 72 -0.03 1.80 7.17
CA LEU A 72 -1.24 2.56 6.93
C LEU A 72 -2.39 1.57 6.72
N TRP A 73 -3.40 1.67 7.58
CA TRP A 73 -4.55 0.76 7.64
C TRP A 73 -5.83 1.59 7.90
N VAL A 74 -6.97 1.13 7.40
CA VAL A 74 -8.31 1.66 7.70
C VAL A 74 -9.02 0.97 8.87
N GLN A 75 -9.58 -0.26 8.73
CA GLN A 75 -10.34 -0.95 9.79
C GLN A 75 -10.20 -2.49 9.85
#